data_AF-A0A4P6RMP8-F1
#
_entry.id   AF-A0A4P6RMP8-F1
#
_cell.length_a   1.000
_cell.length_b   1.000
_cell.length_c   1.000
_cell.angle_alpha   90.00
_cell.angle_beta   90.00
_cell.angle_gamma   90.00
#
_symmetry.space_group_name_H-M   'P 1'
#
loop_
_entity.id
_entity.type
_entity.pdbx_description
1 polymer ?
#
loop_
_entity_poly.entity_id
_entity_poly.type
_entity_poly.pdbx_seq_one_letter_code
_entity_poly.pdbx_strand_id
1 'polypeptide(L)'
;MLANYGDYIIKGVNGEFYPCKPDIFEKTYDKADDSSVMGFGDAIEVLKQGGAVRRSGWNGKGLMVFKQVPAHIESDIIPKMQSLSQSAKDLILRSKGFIDYTSQCLIYNENNGRADSWVPSISDVFAEDWEIVE
;
A
#
# COMPACT_ATOMS: atom_id res chain seq x y z
N MET A 1 -1.89 -5.29 41.55
CA MET A 1 -0.89 -4.43 40.90
C MET A 1 -0.44 -3.39 41.91
N LEU A 2 0.87 -3.18 42.05
CA LEU A 2 1.44 -2.09 42.84
C LEU A 2 2.19 -1.18 41.88
N ALA A 3 1.81 0.09 41.81
CA ALA A 3 2.47 1.13 41.02
C ALA A 3 2.91 2.24 41.97
N ASN A 4 4.04 2.88 41.67
CA ASN A 4 4.47 4.05 42.43
C ASN A 4 3.94 5.33 41.78
N TYR A 5 3.87 6.40 42.57
CA TYR A 5 3.53 7.71 42.04
C TYR A 5 4.57 8.11 40.96
N GLY A 6 4.08 8.38 39.74
CA GLY A 6 4.89 8.72 38.58
C GLY A 6 5.13 7.58 37.58
N ASP A 7 4.79 6.32 37.91
CA ASP A 7 4.84 5.22 36.93
C ASP A 7 3.75 5.37 35.85
N TYR A 8 4.06 4.98 34.62
CA TYR A 8 3.06 4.79 33.56
C TYR A 8 2.25 3.51 33.81
N ILE A 9 0.98 3.51 33.41
CA ILE A 9 0.14 2.30 33.41
C ILE A 9 -0.17 1.91 31.96
N ILE A 10 0.35 0.77 31.53
CA ILE A 10 0.18 0.23 30.17
C ILE A 10 -0.95 -0.80 30.20
N LYS A 11 -1.84 -0.77 29.20
CA LYS A 11 -2.86 -1.79 28.97
C LYS A 11 -2.41 -2.73 27.86
N GLY A 12 -2.30 -4.03 28.17
CA GLY A 12 -2.00 -5.06 27.18
C GLY A 12 -3.19 -5.40 26.30
N VAL A 13 -2.93 -6.16 25.22
CA VAL A 13 -3.94 -6.49 24.19
C VAL A 13 -5.11 -7.32 24.72
N ASN A 14 -4.93 -8.07 25.82
CA ASN A 14 -5.98 -8.85 26.45
C ASN A 14 -6.66 -8.09 27.61
N GLY A 15 -6.42 -6.77 27.71
CA GLY A 15 -7.03 -5.90 28.70
C GLY A 15 -6.36 -5.92 30.07
N GLU A 16 -5.25 -6.64 30.22
CA GLU A 16 -4.44 -6.63 31.43
C GLU A 16 -3.69 -5.31 31.58
N PHE A 17 -3.27 -4.98 32.81
CA PHE A 17 -2.56 -3.74 33.09
C PHE A 17 -1.17 -4.04 33.67
N TYR A 18 -0.18 -3.20 33.35
CA TYR A 18 1.18 -3.25 33.88
C TYR A 18 1.69 -1.86 34.28
N PRO A 19 2.35 -1.70 35.44
CA PRO A 19 3.10 -0.49 35.75
C PRO A 19 4.43 -0.49 34.97
N CYS A 20 4.85 0.67 34.47
CA CYS A 20 6.11 0.85 33.76
C CYS A 20 6.81 2.11 34.26
N LYS A 21 8.11 1.99 34.56
CA LYS A 21 8.90 3.14 34.99
C LYS A 21 9.06 4.13 33.83
N PRO A 22 9.03 5.45 34.07
CA PRO A 22 9.12 6.45 33.00
C PRO A 22 10.34 6.30 32.09
N ASP A 23 11.52 6.05 32.67
CA ASP A 23 12.77 5.90 31.94
C ASP A 23 12.82 4.64 31.06
N ILE A 24 12.07 3.60 31.43
CA ILE A 24 11.91 2.39 30.60
C ILE A 24 10.91 2.67 29.50
N PHE A 25 9.77 3.28 29.81
CA PHE A 25 8.73 3.60 28.84
C PHE A 25 9.29 4.46 27.71
N GLU A 26 9.94 5.58 28.04
CA GLU A 26 10.50 6.51 27.05
C GLU A 26 11.64 5.94 26.18
N LYS A 27 12.28 4.84 26.61
CA LYS A 27 13.32 4.15 25.83
C LYS A 27 12.78 3.01 24.97
N THR A 28 11.58 2.51 25.27
CA THR A 28 11.01 1.30 24.65
C THR A 28 9.79 1.59 23.80
N TYR A 29 9.18 2.77 23.99
CA TYR A 29 8.04 3.24 23.22
C TYR A 29 8.37 4.60 22.62
N ASP A 30 8.13 4.72 21.33
CA ASP A 30 8.06 6.01 20.69
C ASP A 30 6.70 6.63 20.96
N LYS A 31 6.62 7.97 20.95
CA LYS A 31 5.32 8.64 20.92
C LYS A 31 4.61 8.12 19.67
N ALA A 32 3.38 7.65 19.84
CA ALA A 32 2.48 7.54 18.71
C ALA A 32 2.39 8.97 18.15
N ASP A 33 2.98 9.20 16.98
CA ASP A 33 2.88 10.49 16.36
C ASP A 33 1.39 10.81 16.22
N ASP A 34 0.99 11.98 16.72
CA ASP A 34 -0.35 12.54 16.51
C ASP A 34 -0.56 12.95 15.04
N SER A 35 0.34 12.50 14.18
CA SER A 35 0.60 13.05 12.89
C SER A 35 -0.24 12.28 11.87
N SER A 36 -1.01 13.06 11.12
CA SER A 36 -1.61 12.73 9.84
C SER A 36 -0.56 12.37 8.77
N VAL A 37 0.59 11.83 9.16
CA VAL A 37 1.76 11.56 8.33
C VAL A 37 1.76 10.06 8.08
N MET A 38 1.41 9.71 6.86
CA MET A 38 1.27 8.32 6.44
C MET A 38 2.60 7.89 5.82
N GLY A 39 3.20 6.84 6.37
CA GLY A 39 4.42 6.26 5.82
C GLY A 39 4.14 5.34 4.64
N PHE A 40 5.20 4.87 3.98
CA PHE A 40 5.08 3.87 2.92
C PHE A 40 4.42 2.57 3.40
N GLY A 41 4.69 2.14 4.65
CA GLY A 41 4.08 0.95 5.24
C GLY A 41 2.55 1.05 5.28
N ASP A 42 2.03 2.18 5.75
CA ASP A 42 0.60 2.46 5.80
C ASP A 42 0.00 2.49 4.38
N ALA A 43 0.74 3.08 3.41
CA ALA A 43 0.31 3.13 2.02
C ALA A 43 0.11 1.72 1.43
N ILE A 44 1.01 0.79 1.75
CA ILE A 44 0.88 -0.60 1.36
C ILE A 44 -0.32 -1.28 2.02
N GLU A 45 -0.62 -0.99 3.29
CA GLU A 45 -1.81 -1.54 3.96
C GLU A 45 -3.11 -1.03 3.32
N VAL A 46 -3.20 0.26 2.98
CA VAL A 46 -4.34 0.81 2.24
C VAL A 46 -4.51 0.14 0.88
N LEU A 47 -3.40 -0.03 0.13
CA LEU A 47 -3.42 -0.72 -1.16
C LEU A 47 -3.87 -2.18 -1.05
N LYS A 48 -3.46 -2.90 0.01
CA LYS A 48 -3.92 -4.27 0.27
C LYS A 48 -5.42 -4.34 0.51
N GLN A 49 -5.99 -3.31 1.14
CA GLN A 49 -7.42 -3.17 1.40
C GLN A 49 -8.21 -2.69 0.17
N GLY A 50 -7.54 -2.40 -0.95
CA GLY A 50 -8.17 -1.94 -2.19
C GLY A 50 -8.40 -0.43 -2.25
N GLY A 51 -7.87 0.32 -1.29
CA GLY A 51 -7.85 1.78 -1.35
C GLY A 51 -6.84 2.30 -2.38
N ALA A 52 -6.89 3.60 -2.62
CA ALA A 52 -5.95 4.33 -3.46
C ALA A 52 -5.13 5.30 -2.61
N VAL A 53 -3.86 5.50 -2.98
CA VAL A 53 -2.93 6.36 -2.26
C VAL A 53 -2.20 7.30 -3.21
N ARG A 54 -1.70 8.41 -2.69
CA ARG A 54 -0.82 9.34 -3.42
C ARG A 54 0.21 9.93 -2.49
N ARG A 55 1.21 10.61 -3.06
CA ARG A 55 2.12 11.47 -2.31
C ARG A 55 1.83 12.93 -2.58
N SER A 56 1.79 13.74 -1.53
CA SER A 56 1.59 15.19 -1.68
C SER A 56 2.77 15.88 -2.38
N GLY A 57 3.98 15.33 -2.25
CA GLY A 57 5.22 15.83 -2.85
C GLY A 57 5.48 15.39 -4.28
N TRP A 58 4.61 14.60 -4.92
CA TRP A 58 4.78 14.27 -6.34
C TRP A 58 4.63 15.51 -7.22
N ASN A 59 5.55 15.67 -8.18
CA ASN A 59 5.49 16.70 -9.21
C ASN A 59 4.39 16.37 -10.23
N GLY A 60 3.15 16.62 -9.85
CA GLY A 60 1.96 16.38 -10.65
C GLY A 60 0.74 16.21 -9.76
N LYS A 61 -0.14 17.21 -9.74
CA LYS A 61 -1.48 17.04 -9.15
C LYS A 61 -2.21 15.95 -9.93
N GLY A 62 -2.94 15.08 -9.25
CA GLY A 62 -3.75 14.04 -9.88
C GLY A 62 -3.04 12.73 -10.22
N LEU A 63 -1.87 12.49 -9.64
CA LEU A 63 -1.24 11.17 -9.63
C LEU A 63 -1.73 10.37 -8.42
N MET A 64 -2.10 9.11 -8.65
CA MET A 64 -2.54 8.18 -7.62
C MET A 64 -2.11 6.76 -7.94
N VAL A 65 -2.00 5.93 -6.92
CA VAL A 65 -1.65 4.52 -7.03
C VAL A 65 -2.77 3.67 -6.46
N PHE A 66 -3.10 2.60 -7.16
CA PHE A 66 -4.01 1.57 -6.68
C PHE A 66 -3.52 0.18 -7.07
N LYS A 67 -3.84 -0.81 -6.23
CA LYS A 67 -3.52 -2.20 -6.46
C LYS A 67 -4.62 -2.82 -7.34
N GLN A 68 -4.22 -3.46 -8.42
CA GLN A 68 -5.14 -4.23 -9.24
C GLN A 68 -5.66 -5.46 -8.48
N VAL A 69 -6.95 -5.74 -8.66
CA VAL A 69 -7.56 -6.97 -8.17
C VAL A 69 -6.95 -8.13 -8.97
N PRO A 70 -6.46 -9.21 -8.31
CA PRO A 70 -5.98 -10.37 -9.00
C PRO A 70 -7.03 -10.91 -9.98
N ALA A 71 -6.61 -11.27 -11.18
CA ALA A 71 -7.53 -11.68 -12.23
C ALA A 71 -6.97 -12.88 -13.00
N HIS A 72 -7.85 -13.85 -13.25
CA HIS A 72 -7.59 -14.99 -14.13
C HIS A 72 -8.26 -14.71 -15.48
N ILE A 73 -7.47 -14.59 -16.53
CA ILE A 73 -7.94 -14.28 -17.88
C ILE A 73 -7.86 -15.54 -18.73
N GLU A 74 -9.02 -16.03 -19.14
CA GLU A 74 -9.18 -17.26 -19.90
C GLU A 74 -8.98 -17.07 -21.41
N SER A 75 -8.83 -18.21 -22.10
CA SER A 75 -8.55 -18.27 -23.55
C SER A 75 -9.61 -17.64 -24.45
N ASP A 76 -10.85 -17.47 -23.98
CA ASP A 76 -11.94 -16.82 -24.70
C ASP A 76 -11.90 -15.27 -24.60
N ILE A 77 -11.17 -14.75 -23.61
CA ILE A 77 -10.96 -13.32 -23.38
C ILE A 77 -9.69 -12.83 -24.07
N ILE A 78 -8.60 -13.61 -24.01
CA ILE A 78 -7.27 -13.21 -24.55
C ILE A 78 -7.33 -12.66 -25.99
N PRO A 79 -8.05 -13.28 -26.95
CA PRO A 79 -8.15 -12.76 -28.32
C PRO A 79 -8.72 -11.33 -28.39
N LYS A 80 -9.60 -10.97 -27.46
CA LYS A 80 -10.31 -9.69 -27.40
C LYS A 80 -9.53 -8.59 -26.68
N MET A 81 -8.41 -8.92 -26.02
CA MET A 81 -7.60 -7.95 -25.31
C MET A 81 -6.95 -6.96 -26.28
N GLN A 82 -7.23 -5.67 -26.11
CA GLN A 82 -6.59 -4.59 -26.89
C GLN A 82 -5.17 -4.28 -26.40
N SER A 83 -4.84 -4.69 -25.17
CA SER A 83 -3.54 -4.45 -24.53
C SER A 83 -2.42 -5.37 -25.02
N LEU A 84 -2.72 -6.40 -25.82
CA LEU A 84 -1.75 -7.38 -26.31
C LEU A 84 -1.65 -7.35 -27.84
N SER A 85 -0.42 -7.41 -28.36
CA SER A 85 -0.18 -7.65 -29.79
C SER A 85 -0.66 -9.05 -30.20
N GLN A 86 -0.91 -9.27 -31.49
CA GLN A 86 -1.31 -10.59 -31.99
C GLN A 86 -0.25 -11.65 -31.68
N SER A 87 1.04 -11.32 -31.87
CA SER A 87 2.13 -12.24 -31.56
C SER A 87 2.12 -12.66 -30.09
N ALA A 88 1.89 -11.73 -29.15
CA ALA A 88 1.80 -12.05 -27.73
C ALA A 88 0.61 -12.97 -27.42
N LYS A 89 -0.57 -12.72 -28.02
CA LYS A 89 -1.74 -13.60 -27.88
C LYS A 89 -1.43 -15.03 -28.33
N ASP A 90 -0.78 -15.18 -29.48
CA ASP A 90 -0.40 -16.48 -30.03
C ASP A 90 0.58 -17.23 -29.11
N LEU A 91 1.55 -16.53 -28.48
CA LEU A 91 2.47 -17.10 -27.49
C LEU A 91 1.74 -17.66 -26.26
N ILE A 92 0.71 -16.98 -25.79
CA ILE A 92 -0.03 -17.34 -24.58
C ILE A 92 -0.97 -18.51 -24.88
N LEU A 93 -1.73 -18.42 -25.97
CA LEU A 93 -2.69 -19.45 -26.38
C LEU A 93 -2.03 -20.79 -26.72
N ARG A 94 -0.82 -20.77 -27.31
CA ARG A 94 -0.06 -22.00 -27.57
C ARG A 94 0.61 -22.61 -26.34
N SER A 95 0.68 -21.88 -25.22
CA SER A 95 1.35 -22.31 -24.00
C SER A 95 0.34 -22.77 -22.96
N LYS A 96 0.02 -21.93 -21.97
CA LYS A 96 -0.94 -22.26 -20.90
C LYS A 96 -2.38 -21.90 -21.25
N GLY A 97 -2.59 -20.98 -22.20
CA GLY A 97 -3.94 -20.58 -22.62
C GLY A 97 -4.64 -19.59 -21.69
N PHE A 98 -3.99 -19.15 -20.60
CA PHE A 98 -4.54 -18.18 -19.65
C PHE A 98 -3.47 -17.17 -19.18
N ILE A 99 -3.90 -16.08 -18.55
CA ILE A 99 -3.05 -15.09 -17.88
C ILE A 99 -3.52 -14.92 -16.43
N ASP A 100 -2.62 -15.09 -15.48
CA ASP A 100 -2.83 -14.70 -14.09
C ASP A 100 -2.16 -13.36 -13.81
N TYR A 101 -2.97 -12.35 -13.52
CA TYR A 101 -2.46 -11.09 -12.97
C TYR A 101 -2.41 -11.20 -11.46
N THR A 102 -1.18 -11.27 -10.93
CA THR A 102 -0.94 -11.32 -9.48
C THR A 102 -0.12 -10.11 -9.07
N SER A 103 -0.58 -9.39 -8.03
CA SER A 103 0.21 -8.37 -7.33
C SER A 103 0.69 -7.19 -8.20
N GLN A 104 -0.19 -6.65 -9.05
CA GLN A 104 0.13 -5.46 -9.85
C GLN A 104 -0.41 -4.19 -9.19
N CYS A 105 0.37 -3.12 -9.23
CA CYS A 105 -0.06 -1.77 -8.88
C CYS A 105 0.15 -0.86 -10.09
N LEU A 106 -0.79 0.05 -10.30
CA LEU A 106 -0.71 1.06 -11.35
C LEU A 106 -0.54 2.43 -10.71
N ILE A 107 0.22 3.30 -11.38
CA ILE A 107 0.15 4.74 -11.16
C ILE A 107 -0.71 5.34 -12.28
N TYR A 108 -1.73 6.08 -11.89
CA TYR A 108 -2.70 6.69 -12.78
C TYR A 108 -2.62 8.20 -12.69
N ASN A 109 -2.63 8.86 -13.85
CA ASN A 109 -2.72 10.30 -13.96
C ASN A 109 -4.12 10.69 -14.43
N GLU A 110 -4.93 11.25 -13.53
CA GLU A 110 -6.32 11.61 -13.82
C GLU A 110 -6.46 12.73 -14.86
N ASN A 111 -5.43 13.57 -15.02
CA ASN A 111 -5.50 14.70 -15.94
C ASN A 111 -5.41 14.29 -17.41
N ASN A 112 -4.86 13.11 -17.70
CA ASN A 112 -4.69 12.62 -19.08
C ASN A 112 -5.11 11.17 -19.29
N GLY A 113 -5.58 10.49 -18.25
CA GLY A 113 -6.04 9.11 -18.30
C GLY A 113 -4.93 8.07 -18.48
N ARG A 114 -3.66 8.46 -18.34
CA ARG A 114 -2.53 7.55 -18.51
C ARG A 114 -2.38 6.66 -17.26
N ALA A 115 -2.31 5.36 -17.49
CA ALA A 115 -1.94 4.38 -16.48
C ALA A 115 -0.59 3.76 -16.86
N ASP A 116 0.36 3.77 -15.92
CA ASP A 116 1.65 3.09 -16.05
C ASP A 116 1.84 2.10 -14.89
N SER A 117 2.81 1.20 -15.03
CA SER A 117 3.24 0.35 -13.92
C SER A 117 3.84 1.20 -12.81
N TRP A 118 3.37 1.01 -11.57
CA TRP A 118 4.00 1.62 -10.42
C TRP A 118 5.04 0.68 -9.81
N VAL A 119 6.28 1.15 -9.77
CA VAL A 119 7.39 0.52 -9.04
C VAL A 119 7.88 1.55 -8.04
N PRO A 120 7.71 1.34 -6.72
CA PRO A 120 8.11 2.31 -5.73
C PRO A 120 9.63 2.51 -5.79
N SER A 121 10.04 3.77 -5.92
CA SER A 121 11.44 4.16 -5.80
C SER A 121 11.86 4.14 -4.33
N ILE A 122 13.17 4.16 -4.04
CA ILE A 122 13.65 4.30 -2.66
C ILE A 122 13.15 5.60 -2.00
N SER A 123 12.96 6.65 -2.81
CA SER A 123 12.36 7.91 -2.36
C SER A 123 10.88 7.81 -2.03
N ASP A 124 10.16 6.84 -2.61
CA ASP A 124 8.77 6.54 -2.23
C ASP A 124 8.73 5.70 -0.95
N VAL A 125 9.70 4.80 -0.77
CA VAL A 125 9.79 3.95 0.43
C VAL A 125 10.10 4.76 1.68
N PHE A 126 10.99 5.76 1.59
CA PHE A 126 11.32 6.65 2.72
C PHE A 126 10.44 7.89 2.82
N ALA A 127 9.35 7.93 2.05
CA ALA A 127 8.40 9.01 2.10
C ALA A 127 7.45 8.88 3.28
N GLU A 128 7.15 10.02 3.88
CA GLU A 128 6.21 10.17 4.99
C GLU A 128 5.00 11.05 4.58
N ASP A 129 4.97 11.48 3.32
CA ASP A 129 3.96 12.37 2.77
C ASP A 129 2.85 11.63 1.99
N TRP A 130 2.57 10.38 2.35
CA TRP A 130 1.49 9.61 1.74
C TRP A 130 0.12 10.11 2.21
N GLU A 131 -0.88 9.91 1.37
CA GLU A 131 -2.27 10.28 1.62
C GLU A 131 -3.19 9.24 0.99
N ILE A 132 -4.34 8.98 1.62
CA ILE A 132 -5.43 8.21 1.02
C ILE A 132 -6.17 9.12 0.02
N VAL A 133 -6.53 8.56 -1.13
CA VAL A 133 -7.39 9.23 -2.10
C VAL A 133 -8.85 8.86 -1.80
N GLU A 134 -9.68 9.87 -1.54
CA GLU A 134 -11.13 9.74 -1.31
C GLU A 134 -11.94 9.64 -2.62
#